data_AF-A0A1F7N9W7-F1
#
_entry.id   AF-A0A1F7N9W7-F1
#
_cell.length_a   1.000
_cell.length_b   1.000
_cell.length_c   1.000
_cell.angle_alpha   90.00
_cell.angle_beta   90.00
_cell.angle_gamma   90.00
#
_symmetry.space_group_name_H-M   'P 1'
#
loop_
_entity.id
_entity.type
_entity.pdbx_description
1 polymer ?
#
loop_
_entity_poly.entity_id
_entity_poly.type
_entity_poly.pdbx_seq_one_letter_code
_entity_poly.pdbx_strand_id
1 'polypeptide(L)'
;MSIDGIGPRHDRIRGVPGAFGLALAGLRRARDAGLRSGLRFTLTRTTRPDLEPVLDLLEAERVDRGYVSHLVYVGRARRLSGEALGRREARDAVETVFRRAETWRARGVAAELVTGNNDADGVALYLRLRRRDGAAAARVRRRLAARGGNATGVAIASVDSRGDVHPDQFWAHATLGSVRERPFGAIWGDPREPLLAALRDRRGRVGGRCAGCVHFALCGGGSRVRAEALTGDLWAADPGCHLTDAETGVTSGRNGDAIEDDGLRADDAAPRECAPAGP
;
A
#
# COMPACT_ATOMS: atom_id res chain seq x y z
N MET A 1 0.26 -10.94 -13.29
CA MET A 1 1.50 -11.67 -12.91
C MET A 1 2.23 -10.88 -11.84
N SER A 2 2.92 -11.53 -10.89
CA SER A 2 3.75 -10.80 -9.92
C SER A 2 5.21 -11.08 -10.20
N ILE A 3 5.99 -10.01 -10.40
CA ILE A 3 7.42 -10.00 -10.67
C ILE A 3 8.06 -9.13 -9.58
N ASP A 4 8.69 -9.74 -8.58
CA ASP A 4 9.33 -9.04 -7.46
C ASP A 4 10.86 -8.85 -7.64
N GLY A 5 11.33 -8.83 -8.88
CA GLY A 5 12.76 -8.66 -9.23
C GLY A 5 13.06 -9.16 -10.65
N ILE A 6 14.27 -8.94 -11.13
CA ILE A 6 14.75 -9.42 -12.43
C ILE A 6 15.53 -10.72 -12.28
N GLY A 7 15.18 -11.71 -13.10
CA GLY A 7 15.89 -12.98 -13.20
C GLY A 7 16.10 -13.67 -11.84
N PRO A 8 17.34 -13.98 -11.43
CA PRO A 8 17.63 -14.69 -10.18
C PRO A 8 17.12 -14.00 -8.90
N ARG A 9 16.90 -12.68 -8.90
CA ARG A 9 16.32 -12.01 -7.72
C ARG A 9 14.88 -12.47 -7.50
N HIS A 10 14.09 -12.53 -8.58
CA HIS A 10 12.72 -13.01 -8.53
C HIS A 10 12.65 -14.45 -8.02
N ASP A 11 13.48 -15.33 -8.59
CA ASP A 11 13.52 -16.75 -8.25
C ASP A 11 13.82 -16.96 -6.77
N ARG A 12 14.79 -16.21 -6.21
CA ARG A 12 15.11 -16.25 -4.78
C ARG A 12 13.94 -15.82 -3.91
N ILE A 13 13.26 -14.72 -4.28
CA ILE A 13 12.10 -14.23 -3.52
C ILE A 13 10.93 -15.22 -3.59
N ARG A 14 10.76 -15.91 -4.73
CA ARG A 14 9.74 -16.94 -4.91
C ARG A 14 10.10 -18.30 -4.32
N GLY A 15 11.38 -18.54 -4.03
CA GLY A 15 11.89 -19.84 -3.59
C GLY A 15 11.85 -20.91 -4.69
N VAL A 16 11.77 -20.52 -5.97
CA VAL A 16 11.63 -21.44 -7.10
C VAL A 16 12.59 -21.02 -8.23
N PRO A 17 13.64 -21.82 -8.53
CA PRO A 17 14.51 -21.57 -9.68
C PRO A 17 13.72 -21.53 -10.99
N GLY A 18 13.98 -20.53 -11.84
CA GLY A 18 13.31 -20.34 -13.12
C GLY A 18 11.91 -19.70 -13.04
N ALA A 19 11.44 -19.32 -11.85
CA ALA A 19 10.13 -18.69 -11.67
C ALA A 19 9.95 -17.42 -12.50
N PHE A 20 11.00 -16.62 -12.67
CA PHE A 20 10.97 -15.41 -13.50
C PHE A 20 10.63 -15.74 -14.96
N GLY A 21 11.32 -16.74 -15.52
CA GLY A 21 11.08 -17.19 -16.89
C GLY A 21 9.66 -17.75 -17.07
N LEU A 22 9.18 -18.55 -16.10
CA LEU A 22 7.82 -19.08 -16.10
C LEU A 22 6.77 -17.96 -16.02
N ALA A 23 6.99 -16.96 -15.16
CA ALA A 23 6.10 -15.82 -15.00
C ALA A 23 6.01 -14.98 -16.29
N LEU A 24 7.15 -14.72 -16.96
CA LEU A 24 7.18 -14.04 -18.25
C LEU A 24 6.51 -14.85 -19.36
N ALA A 25 6.74 -16.17 -19.40
CA ALA A 25 6.09 -17.03 -20.37
C ALA A 25 4.56 -17.03 -20.18
N GLY A 26 4.08 -17.03 -18.93
CA GLY A 26 2.66 -16.87 -18.62
C GLY A 26 2.09 -15.52 -19.04
N LEU A 27 2.84 -14.43 -18.78
CA LEU A 27 2.47 -13.07 -19.20
C LEU A 27 2.30 -12.97 -20.73
N ARG A 28 3.29 -13.48 -21.49
CA ARG A 28 3.27 -13.45 -22.95
C ARG A 28 2.13 -14.28 -23.52
N ARG A 29 1.88 -15.48 -23.00
CA ARG A 29 0.72 -16.30 -23.41
C ARG A 29 -0.61 -15.59 -23.18
N ALA A 30 -0.77 -14.92 -22.04
CA ALA A 30 -1.99 -14.16 -21.75
C ALA A 30 -2.17 -13.01 -22.76
N ARG A 31 -1.10 -12.26 -23.05
CA ARG A 31 -1.09 -11.20 -24.06
C ARG A 31 -1.40 -11.72 -25.46
N ASP A 32 -0.76 -12.81 -25.87
CA ASP A 32 -0.94 -13.41 -27.20
C ASP A 32 -2.36 -13.98 -27.38
N ALA A 33 -3.03 -14.32 -26.29
CA ALA A 33 -4.46 -14.67 -26.26
C ALA A 33 -5.41 -13.45 -26.22
N GLY A 34 -4.88 -12.22 -26.31
CA GLY A 34 -5.68 -10.99 -26.27
C GLY A 34 -6.20 -10.60 -24.88
N LEU A 35 -5.67 -11.21 -23.80
CA LEU A 35 -6.06 -10.85 -22.44
C LEU A 35 -5.29 -9.62 -21.97
N ARG A 36 -6.00 -8.69 -21.32
CA ARG A 36 -5.36 -7.59 -20.61
C ARG A 36 -4.48 -8.14 -19.50
N SER A 37 -3.23 -7.71 -19.49
CA SER A 37 -2.21 -8.23 -18.61
C SER A 37 -1.70 -7.15 -17.66
N GLY A 38 -1.31 -7.58 -16.46
CA GLY A 38 -0.72 -6.69 -15.47
C GLY A 38 0.47 -7.33 -14.79
N LEU A 39 1.42 -6.51 -14.39
CA LEU A 39 2.58 -6.93 -13.61
C LEU A 39 2.59 -6.18 -12.29
N ARG A 40 2.70 -6.93 -11.19
CA ARG A 40 2.78 -6.40 -9.83
C ARG A 40 4.18 -6.61 -9.26
N PHE A 41 4.74 -5.55 -8.70
CA PHE A 41 6.05 -5.49 -8.07
C PHE A 41 5.90 -4.90 -6.67
N THR A 42 6.53 -5.52 -5.67
CA THR A 42 6.50 -5.03 -4.29
C THR A 42 7.82 -4.40 -3.92
N LEU A 43 7.79 -3.14 -3.46
CA LEU A 43 8.94 -2.39 -2.98
C LEU A 43 9.38 -2.88 -1.60
N THR A 44 10.63 -3.31 -1.53
CA THR A 44 11.37 -3.61 -0.31
C THR A 44 12.81 -3.11 -0.47
N ARG A 45 13.61 -3.12 0.60
CA ARG A 45 15.06 -2.83 0.53
C ARG A 45 15.75 -3.72 -0.51
N THR A 46 15.43 -5.02 -0.51
CA THR A 46 15.96 -6.00 -1.46
C THR A 46 15.49 -5.78 -2.91
N THR A 47 14.25 -5.37 -3.14
CA THR A 47 13.70 -5.28 -4.51
C THR A 47 13.88 -3.90 -5.13
N ARG A 48 13.99 -2.82 -4.33
CA ARG A 48 14.11 -1.43 -4.83
C ARG A 48 15.12 -1.25 -5.96
N PRO A 49 16.33 -1.85 -5.96
CA PRO A 49 17.28 -1.71 -7.06
C PRO A 49 16.72 -2.16 -8.42
N ASP A 50 15.73 -3.04 -8.44
CA ASP A 50 15.10 -3.56 -9.65
C ASP A 50 13.87 -2.74 -10.08
N LEU A 51 13.53 -1.63 -9.41
CA LEU A 51 12.37 -0.81 -9.79
C LEU A 51 12.46 -0.31 -11.23
N GLU A 52 13.55 0.35 -11.61
CA GLU A 52 13.72 0.84 -13.00
C GLU A 52 13.79 -0.32 -14.02
N PRO A 53 14.57 -1.39 -13.79
CA PRO A 53 14.54 -2.58 -14.64
C PRO A 53 13.15 -3.20 -14.82
N VAL A 54 12.32 -3.25 -13.77
CA VAL A 54 10.95 -3.75 -13.85
C VAL A 54 10.06 -2.81 -14.67
N LEU A 55 10.26 -1.50 -14.53
CA LEU A 55 9.56 -0.52 -15.38
C LEU A 55 10.00 -0.66 -16.85
N ASP A 56 11.26 -0.97 -17.13
CA ASP A 56 11.75 -1.24 -18.50
C ASP A 56 11.11 -2.51 -19.06
N LEU A 57 11.02 -3.55 -18.23
CA LEU A 57 10.36 -4.82 -18.57
C LEU A 57 8.87 -4.63 -18.88
N LEU A 58 8.16 -3.82 -18.10
CA LEU A 58 6.74 -3.49 -18.35
C LEU A 58 6.53 -2.93 -19.76
N GLU A 59 7.41 -2.01 -20.18
CA GLU A 59 7.36 -1.40 -21.50
C GLU A 59 7.74 -2.40 -22.60
N ALA A 60 8.83 -3.15 -22.41
CA ALA A 60 9.32 -4.14 -23.37
C ALA A 60 8.30 -5.26 -23.63
N GLU A 61 7.61 -5.73 -22.59
CA GLU A 61 6.59 -6.78 -22.71
C GLU A 61 5.22 -6.24 -23.13
N ARG A 62 5.06 -4.91 -23.25
CA ARG A 62 3.80 -4.21 -23.58
C ARG A 62 2.67 -4.56 -22.61
N VAL A 63 2.97 -4.48 -21.32
CA VAL A 63 2.00 -4.76 -20.25
C VAL A 63 1.02 -3.59 -20.11
N ASP A 64 -0.28 -3.88 -20.06
CA ASP A 64 -1.31 -2.83 -19.96
C ASP A 64 -1.23 -2.02 -18.66
N ARG A 65 -0.87 -2.70 -17.56
CA ARG A 65 -0.84 -2.10 -16.22
C ARG A 65 0.30 -2.60 -15.35
N GLY A 66 1.15 -1.68 -14.91
CA GLY A 66 2.11 -1.90 -13.84
C GLY A 66 1.55 -1.50 -12.48
N TYR A 67 1.69 -2.37 -11.48
CA TYR A 67 1.32 -2.08 -10.09
C TYR A 67 2.56 -2.14 -9.19
N VAL A 68 2.94 -1.00 -8.62
CA VAL A 68 4.05 -0.87 -7.67
C VAL A 68 3.48 -0.74 -6.26
N SER A 69 3.58 -1.81 -5.47
CA SER A 69 3.09 -1.83 -4.09
C SER A 69 4.16 -1.43 -3.09
N HIS A 70 3.77 -0.70 -2.05
CA HIS A 70 4.51 -0.69 -0.79
C HIS A 70 4.27 -1.99 -0.03
N LEU A 71 5.28 -2.43 0.74
CA LEU A 71 5.17 -3.59 1.60
C LEU A 71 4.14 -3.34 2.73
N VAL A 72 3.23 -4.29 2.91
CA VAL A 72 2.37 -4.37 4.10
C VAL A 72 2.85 -5.58 4.89
N TYR A 73 3.62 -5.35 5.95
CA TYR A 73 4.34 -6.37 6.72
C TYR A 73 3.42 -7.10 7.70
N VAL A 74 2.37 -7.72 7.17
CA VAL A 74 1.38 -8.50 7.91
C VAL A 74 1.20 -9.88 7.28
N GLY A 75 0.57 -10.80 8.00
CA GLY A 75 0.43 -12.20 7.56
C GLY A 75 1.78 -12.82 7.21
N ARG A 76 1.89 -13.39 6.01
CA ARG A 76 3.16 -14.00 5.52
C ARG A 76 4.31 -13.01 5.39
N ALA A 77 4.01 -11.72 5.18
CA ALA A 77 5.02 -10.67 5.05
C ALA A 77 5.49 -10.11 6.41
N ARG A 78 4.96 -10.59 7.55
CA ARG A 78 5.41 -10.18 8.88
C ARG A 78 6.91 -10.37 9.10
N ARG A 79 7.48 -11.45 8.53
CA ARG A 79 8.92 -11.75 8.59
C ARG A 79 9.78 -10.79 7.76
N LEU A 80 9.15 -9.93 6.95
CA LEU A 80 9.80 -8.97 6.07
C LEU A 80 9.65 -7.53 6.61
N SER A 81 9.28 -7.32 7.88
CA SER A 81 9.17 -5.98 8.47
C SER A 81 10.47 -5.17 8.32
N GLY A 82 11.64 -5.79 8.56
CA GLY A 82 12.96 -5.17 8.36
C GLY A 82 13.33 -4.88 6.90
N GLU A 83 12.53 -5.36 5.94
CA GLU A 83 12.69 -5.09 4.51
C GLU A 83 11.86 -3.87 4.05
N ALA A 84 11.06 -3.27 4.94
CA ALA A 84 10.31 -2.06 4.61
C ALA A 84 11.26 -0.88 4.33
N LEU A 85 10.85 -0.03 3.39
CA LEU A 85 11.61 1.16 3.02
C LEU A 85 11.43 2.27 4.05
N GLY A 86 12.51 3.01 4.30
CA GLY A 86 12.42 4.27 5.05
C GLY A 86 11.67 5.35 4.28
N ARG A 87 11.32 6.45 4.96
CA ARG A 87 10.56 7.58 4.39
C ARG A 87 11.17 8.10 3.08
N ARG A 88 12.47 8.42 3.10
CA ARG A 88 13.20 8.93 1.93
C ARG A 88 13.24 7.92 0.79
N GLU A 89 13.56 6.67 1.10
CA GLU A 89 13.64 5.59 0.10
C GLU A 89 12.29 5.30 -0.57
N ALA A 90 11.21 5.33 0.21
CA ALA A 90 9.85 5.18 -0.31
C ALA A 90 9.46 6.37 -1.20
N ARG A 91 9.82 7.61 -0.81
CA ARG A 91 9.57 8.80 -1.62
C ARG A 91 10.34 8.76 -2.94
N ASP A 92 11.61 8.40 -2.91
CA ASP A 92 12.46 8.29 -4.10
C ASP A 92 11.90 7.25 -5.09
N ALA A 93 11.43 6.10 -4.59
CA ALA A 93 10.80 5.07 -5.41
C ALA A 93 9.51 5.58 -6.10
N VAL A 94 8.63 6.25 -5.35
CA VAL A 94 7.38 6.81 -5.90
C VAL A 94 7.67 7.90 -6.93
N GLU A 95 8.64 8.78 -6.69
CA GLU A 95 9.06 9.81 -7.65
C GLU A 95 9.64 9.20 -8.94
N THR A 96 10.32 8.06 -8.86
CA THR A 96 10.76 7.28 -10.03
C THR A 96 9.57 6.76 -10.84
N VAL A 97 8.52 6.24 -10.18
CA VAL A 97 7.29 5.82 -10.87
C VAL A 97 6.60 7.02 -11.54
N PHE A 98 6.52 8.18 -10.89
CA PHE A 98 5.93 9.39 -11.48
C PHE A 98 6.71 9.88 -12.70
N ARG A 99 8.04 9.91 -12.60
CA ARG A 99 8.92 10.27 -13.74
C ARG A 99 8.71 9.33 -14.90
N ARG A 100 8.63 8.01 -14.64
CA ARG A 100 8.34 7.01 -15.67
C ARG A 100 6.99 7.25 -16.35
N ALA A 101 5.94 7.48 -15.57
CA ALA A 101 4.60 7.75 -16.10
C ALA A 101 4.56 9.02 -16.96
N GLU A 102 5.30 10.08 -16.57
CA GLU A 102 5.46 11.30 -17.37
C GLU A 102 6.18 11.01 -18.71
N THR A 103 7.29 10.26 -18.67
CA THR A 103 8.02 9.84 -19.87
C THR A 103 7.17 9.00 -20.81
N TRP A 104 6.44 8.01 -20.29
CA TRP A 104 5.52 7.17 -21.06
C TRP A 104 4.42 7.98 -21.72
N ARG A 105 3.79 8.90 -20.97
CA ARG A 105 2.76 9.79 -21.52
C ARG A 105 3.30 10.66 -22.64
N ALA A 106 4.51 11.22 -22.50
CA ALA A 106 5.13 12.05 -23.54
C ALA A 106 5.47 11.25 -24.81
N ARG A 107 5.76 9.95 -24.67
CA ARG A 107 6.09 9.04 -25.78
C ARG A 107 4.86 8.32 -26.37
N GLY A 108 3.66 8.55 -25.83
CA GLY A 108 2.45 7.85 -26.27
C GLY A 108 2.39 6.37 -25.90
N VAL A 109 3.13 5.93 -24.88
CA VAL A 109 3.08 4.55 -24.38
C VAL A 109 1.74 4.32 -23.69
N ALA A 110 0.93 3.41 -24.24
CA ALA A 110 -0.40 3.06 -23.73
C ALA A 110 -0.33 2.07 -22.56
N ALA A 111 0.28 2.48 -21.45
CA ALA A 111 0.36 1.68 -20.22
C ALA A 111 0.00 2.50 -18.98
N GLU A 112 -0.64 1.87 -18.01
CA GLU A 112 -1.02 2.49 -16.73
C GLU A 112 -0.04 2.11 -15.63
N LEU A 113 0.43 3.09 -14.86
CA LEU A 113 1.18 2.86 -13.62
C LEU A 113 0.31 3.18 -12.42
N VAL A 114 0.19 2.21 -11.53
CA VAL A 114 -0.56 2.30 -10.28
C VAL A 114 0.44 2.10 -9.14
N THR A 115 0.53 3.05 -8.23
CA THR A 115 1.14 2.79 -6.93
C THR A 115 0.05 2.38 -5.94
N GLY A 116 0.39 1.56 -4.95
CA GLY A 116 -0.62 1.10 -4.01
C GLY A 116 -0.09 0.58 -2.69
N ASN A 117 -1.02 0.26 -1.80
CA ASN A 117 -0.79 -0.02 -0.37
C ASN A 117 -0.27 1.19 0.43
N ASN A 118 -0.24 2.39 -0.17
CA ASN A 118 0.10 3.63 0.51
C ASN A 118 -0.64 4.81 -0.14
N ASP A 119 -1.75 5.25 0.47
CA ASP A 119 -2.56 6.35 -0.08
C ASP A 119 -1.84 7.72 -0.01
N ALA A 120 -0.71 7.82 0.70
CA ALA A 120 0.16 9.00 0.69
C ALA A 120 0.74 9.28 -0.71
N ASP A 121 0.89 8.27 -1.57
CA ASP A 121 1.38 8.43 -2.93
C ASP A 121 0.46 9.36 -3.75
N GLY A 122 -0.85 9.26 -3.57
CA GLY A 122 -1.82 10.13 -4.23
C GLY A 122 -1.63 11.59 -3.81
N VAL A 123 -1.37 11.82 -2.52
CA VAL A 123 -1.05 13.16 -2.00
C VAL A 123 0.27 13.66 -2.57
N ALA A 124 1.31 12.83 -2.65
CA ALA A 124 2.58 13.22 -3.28
C ALA A 124 2.40 13.60 -4.76
N LEU A 125 1.58 12.87 -5.52
CA LEU A 125 1.23 13.23 -6.90
C LEU A 125 0.51 14.59 -6.96
N TYR A 126 -0.46 14.83 -6.09
CA TYR A 126 -1.15 16.12 -6.00
C TYR A 126 -0.15 17.26 -5.71
N LEU A 127 0.73 17.08 -4.73
CA LEU A 127 1.74 18.09 -4.37
C LEU A 127 2.73 18.34 -5.51
N ARG A 128 3.14 17.29 -6.24
CA ARG A 128 3.99 17.39 -7.43
C ARG A 128 3.32 18.21 -8.52
N LEU A 129 2.05 17.91 -8.83
CA LEU A 129 1.28 18.62 -9.85
C LEU A 129 1.00 20.07 -9.45
N ARG A 130 0.74 20.35 -8.18
CA ARG A 130 0.47 21.72 -7.68
C ARG A 130 1.60 22.70 -8.02
N ARG A 131 2.85 22.22 -8.12
CA ARG A 131 4.02 23.04 -8.47
C ARG A 131 4.17 23.30 -9.98
N ARG A 132 3.42 22.60 -10.83
CA ARG A 132 3.62 22.58 -12.30
C ARG A 132 2.36 22.89 -13.11
N ASP A 133 1.21 22.36 -12.69
CA ASP A 133 -0.08 22.44 -13.38
C ASP A 133 -1.22 22.46 -12.33
N GLY A 134 -1.73 23.66 -12.05
CA GLY A 134 -2.80 23.87 -11.09
C GLY A 134 -4.12 23.20 -11.48
N ALA A 135 -4.44 23.13 -12.78
CA ALA A 135 -5.68 22.52 -13.26
C ALA A 135 -5.65 20.99 -13.11
N ALA A 136 -4.51 20.36 -13.45
CA ALA A 136 -4.30 18.94 -13.20
C ALA A 136 -4.31 18.62 -11.70
N ALA A 137 -3.65 19.45 -10.88
CA ALA A 137 -3.64 19.29 -9.43
C ALA A 137 -5.06 19.33 -8.83
N ALA A 138 -5.89 20.29 -9.25
CA ALA A 138 -7.27 20.40 -8.80
C ALA A 138 -8.11 19.16 -9.17
N ARG A 139 -7.93 18.65 -10.40
CA ARG A 139 -8.61 17.42 -10.86
C ARG A 139 -8.18 16.19 -10.06
N VAL A 140 -6.88 16.04 -9.79
CA VAL A 140 -6.36 14.93 -8.97
C VAL A 140 -6.86 15.03 -7.54
N ARG A 141 -6.80 16.22 -6.92
CA ARG A 141 -7.33 16.44 -5.57
C ARG A 141 -8.81 16.06 -5.46
N ARG A 142 -9.65 16.46 -6.43
CA ARG A 142 -11.08 16.09 -6.44
C ARG A 142 -11.28 14.58 -6.48
N ARG A 143 -10.51 13.87 -7.31
CA ARG A 143 -10.59 12.39 -7.41
C ARG A 143 -10.14 11.70 -6.12
N LEU A 144 -9.06 12.19 -5.51
CA LEU A 144 -8.57 11.65 -4.24
C LEU A 144 -9.57 11.90 -3.11
N ALA A 145 -10.15 13.10 -3.03
CA ALA A 145 -11.17 13.42 -2.03
C ALA A 145 -12.43 12.56 -2.20
N ALA A 146 -12.89 12.34 -3.44
CA ALA A 146 -14.02 11.45 -3.72
C ALA A 146 -13.73 9.98 -3.34
N ARG A 147 -12.47 9.53 -3.44
CA ARG A 147 -12.05 8.20 -2.98
C ARG A 147 -11.96 8.10 -1.46
N GLY A 148 -11.54 9.16 -0.77
CA GLY A 148 -11.38 9.20 0.70
C GLY A 148 -10.13 8.49 1.23
N GLY A 149 -9.23 8.04 0.36
CA GLY A 149 -7.99 7.34 0.73
C GLY A 149 -8.18 5.86 1.05
N ASN A 150 -7.55 5.39 2.14
CA ASN A 150 -7.64 3.99 2.56
C ASN A 150 -9.10 3.60 2.89
N ALA A 151 -9.62 2.60 2.17
CA ALA A 151 -11.03 2.25 2.18
C ALA A 151 -11.39 1.04 3.06
N THR A 152 -10.44 0.51 3.85
CA THR A 152 -10.63 -0.63 4.76
C THR A 152 -11.82 -0.38 5.69
N GLY A 153 -12.80 -1.28 5.77
CA GLY A 153 -13.99 -1.09 6.63
C GLY A 153 -15.03 -0.08 6.10
N VAL A 154 -14.78 0.54 4.93
CA VAL A 154 -15.68 1.51 4.30
C VAL A 154 -16.15 1.00 2.94
N ALA A 155 -15.23 0.85 1.98
CA ALA A 155 -15.52 0.45 0.60
C ALA A 155 -14.61 -0.70 0.09
N ILE A 156 -13.82 -1.29 0.99
CA ILE A 156 -13.09 -2.53 0.78
C ILE A 156 -13.48 -3.49 1.90
N ALA A 157 -13.72 -4.74 1.54
CA ALA A 157 -13.88 -5.89 2.43
C ALA A 157 -13.15 -7.08 1.80
N SER A 158 -12.85 -8.11 2.60
CA SER A 158 -12.32 -9.38 2.11
C SER A 158 -13.16 -10.53 2.63
N VAL A 159 -13.39 -11.55 1.81
CA VAL A 159 -13.95 -12.84 2.22
C VAL A 159 -12.91 -13.91 1.92
N ASP A 160 -12.47 -14.63 2.93
CA ASP A 160 -11.43 -15.64 2.78
C ASP A 160 -11.98 -16.97 2.21
N SER A 161 -11.10 -17.97 2.02
CA SER A 161 -11.51 -19.27 1.48
C SER A 161 -12.36 -20.12 2.44
N ARG A 162 -12.46 -19.73 3.72
CA ARG A 162 -13.36 -20.35 4.71
C ARG A 162 -14.72 -19.67 4.76
N GLY A 163 -14.86 -18.50 4.12
CA GLY A 163 -16.06 -17.69 4.13
C GLY A 163 -16.05 -16.61 5.21
N ASP A 164 -14.92 -16.43 5.91
CA ASP A 164 -14.78 -15.43 6.96
C ASP A 164 -14.60 -14.04 6.35
N VAL A 165 -15.31 -13.05 6.91
CA VAL A 165 -15.31 -11.67 6.44
C VAL A 165 -14.31 -10.85 7.25
N HIS A 166 -13.44 -10.13 6.55
CA HIS A 166 -12.39 -9.27 7.12
C HIS A 166 -12.52 -7.83 6.62
N PRO A 167 -11.99 -6.83 7.37
CA PRO A 167 -12.00 -5.43 6.96
C PRO A 167 -11.30 -5.16 5.63
N ASP A 168 -10.24 -5.92 5.31
CA ASP A 168 -9.54 -5.90 4.02
C ASP A 168 -8.71 -7.19 3.83
N GLN A 169 -8.02 -7.29 2.69
CA GLN A 169 -7.19 -8.45 2.30
C GLN A 169 -5.91 -8.66 3.14
N PHE A 170 -5.50 -7.66 3.92
CA PHE A 170 -4.30 -7.67 4.75
C PHE A 170 -4.61 -7.95 6.22
N TRP A 171 -5.86 -7.80 6.64
CA TRP A 171 -6.31 -7.89 8.03
C TRP A 171 -6.98 -9.22 8.37
N ALA A 172 -6.37 -10.32 7.94
CA ALA A 172 -6.93 -11.66 8.07
C ALA A 172 -7.09 -12.14 9.53
N HIS A 173 -6.43 -11.49 10.49
CA HIS A 173 -6.58 -11.80 11.92
C HIS A 173 -7.82 -11.15 12.56
N ALA A 174 -8.50 -10.23 11.87
CA ALA A 174 -9.73 -9.61 12.33
C ALA A 174 -10.94 -10.17 11.59
N THR A 175 -11.68 -11.09 12.21
CA THR A 175 -12.89 -11.71 11.64
C THR A 175 -14.15 -10.99 12.13
N LEU A 176 -14.98 -10.53 11.19
CA LEU A 176 -16.23 -9.80 11.44
C LEU A 176 -17.47 -10.73 11.47
N GLY A 177 -17.29 -11.97 11.03
CA GLY A 177 -18.33 -13.00 10.90
C GLY A 177 -18.11 -13.85 9.65
N SER A 178 -19.00 -14.80 9.39
CA SER A 178 -18.89 -15.71 8.23
C SER A 178 -20.10 -15.64 7.32
N VAL A 179 -19.87 -15.58 5.99
CA VAL A 179 -20.95 -15.62 4.98
C VAL A 179 -21.67 -16.98 4.94
N ARG A 180 -21.13 -17.99 5.62
CA ARG A 180 -21.74 -19.31 5.80
C ARG A 180 -22.85 -19.30 6.85
N GLU A 181 -22.83 -18.32 7.75
CA GLU A 181 -23.76 -18.20 8.87
C GLU A 181 -24.82 -17.13 8.64
N ARG A 182 -24.43 -15.97 8.10
CA ARG A 182 -25.34 -14.87 7.79
C ARG A 182 -24.92 -14.11 6.51
N PRO A 183 -25.87 -13.45 5.81
CA PRO A 183 -25.54 -12.72 4.57
C PRO A 183 -24.47 -11.64 4.79
N PHE A 184 -23.59 -11.44 3.79
CA PHE A 184 -22.53 -10.43 3.85
C PHE A 184 -23.04 -9.04 4.25
N GLY A 185 -24.18 -8.59 3.70
CA GLY A 185 -24.76 -7.29 4.02
C GLY A 185 -25.15 -7.14 5.50
N ALA A 186 -25.56 -8.23 6.16
CA ALA A 186 -25.86 -8.24 7.59
C ALA A 186 -24.60 -8.22 8.45
N ILE A 187 -23.49 -8.78 7.97
CA ILE A 187 -22.17 -8.70 8.62
C ILE A 187 -21.61 -7.29 8.49
N TRP A 188 -21.50 -6.83 7.25
CA TRP A 188 -20.89 -5.55 6.91
C TRP A 188 -21.70 -4.36 7.43
N GLY A 189 -23.03 -4.49 7.44
CA GLY A 189 -23.94 -3.45 7.90
C GLY A 189 -24.20 -3.44 9.41
N ASP A 190 -23.67 -4.39 10.18
CA ASP A 190 -23.98 -4.51 11.61
C ASP A 190 -23.46 -3.29 12.39
N PRO A 191 -24.32 -2.44 12.98
CA PRO A 191 -23.87 -1.29 13.74
C PRO A 191 -23.20 -1.68 15.06
N ARG A 192 -23.36 -2.93 15.50
CA ARG A 192 -22.76 -3.45 16.74
C ARG A 192 -21.33 -3.94 16.55
N GLU A 193 -20.83 -3.99 15.31
CA GLU A 193 -19.45 -4.39 15.04
C GLU A 193 -18.48 -3.23 15.35
N PRO A 194 -17.76 -3.27 16.50
CA PRO A 194 -17.00 -2.13 16.98
C PRO A 194 -15.85 -1.75 16.05
N LEU A 195 -15.20 -2.71 15.38
CA LEU A 195 -14.09 -2.43 14.48
C LEU A 195 -14.56 -1.68 13.24
N LEU A 196 -15.67 -2.11 12.62
CA LEU A 196 -16.23 -1.41 11.46
C LEU A 196 -16.72 -0.01 11.84
N ALA A 197 -17.39 0.14 12.97
CA ALA A 197 -17.82 1.44 13.48
C ALA A 197 -16.61 2.38 13.67
N ALA A 198 -15.54 1.90 14.31
CA ALA A 198 -14.33 2.69 14.52
C ALA A 198 -13.58 3.00 13.21
N LEU A 199 -13.52 2.07 12.26
CA LEU A 199 -12.91 2.28 10.94
C LEU A 199 -13.65 3.32 10.10
N ARG A 200 -14.97 3.42 10.22
CA ARG A 200 -15.79 4.45 9.56
C ARG A 200 -15.60 5.82 10.20
N ASP A 201 -15.30 5.85 11.50
CA ASP A 201 -15.02 7.06 12.30
C ASP A 201 -13.50 7.34 12.47
N ARG A 202 -12.66 6.82 11.58
CA ARG A 202 -11.19 6.93 11.75
C ARG A 202 -10.67 8.37 11.88
N ARG A 203 -11.34 9.36 11.30
CA ARG A 203 -10.91 10.76 11.38
C ARG A 203 -10.86 11.26 12.83
N GLY A 204 -11.77 10.80 13.68
CA GLY A 204 -11.82 11.17 15.09
C GLY A 204 -10.86 10.37 15.98
N ARG A 205 -10.16 9.36 15.43
CA ARG A 205 -9.40 8.37 16.20
C ARG A 205 -7.91 8.40 15.92
N VAL A 206 -7.53 8.54 14.64
CA VAL A 206 -6.12 8.45 14.25
C VAL A 206 -5.31 9.59 14.87
N GLY A 207 -4.30 9.23 15.66
CA GLY A 207 -3.41 10.11 16.39
C GLY A 207 -2.13 10.51 15.63
N GLY A 208 -1.13 10.95 16.39
CA GLY A 208 0.17 11.39 15.89
C GLY A 208 0.08 12.49 14.83
N ARG A 209 1.00 12.48 13.86
CA ARG A 209 1.00 13.44 12.75
C ARG A 209 -0.26 13.38 11.87
N CYS A 210 -0.97 12.24 11.85
CA CYS A 210 -2.17 12.11 11.05
C CYS A 210 -3.35 12.92 11.62
N ALA A 211 -3.42 13.14 12.94
CA ALA A 211 -4.48 13.92 13.59
C ALA A 211 -4.54 15.37 13.07
N GLY A 212 -3.38 16.00 12.90
CA GLY A 212 -3.25 17.37 12.40
C GLY A 212 -3.05 17.49 10.89
N CYS A 213 -3.03 16.38 10.14
CA CYS A 213 -2.64 16.38 8.73
C CYS A 213 -3.71 17.04 7.84
N VAL A 214 -3.30 18.08 7.09
CA VAL A 214 -4.18 18.80 6.15
C VAL A 214 -4.63 17.95 4.96
N HIS A 215 -4.01 16.79 4.75
CA HIS A 215 -4.30 15.87 3.66
C HIS A 215 -5.08 14.61 4.10
N PHE A 216 -5.58 14.56 5.34
CA PHE A 216 -6.29 13.39 5.84
C PHE A 216 -7.45 12.97 4.94
N ALA A 217 -8.26 13.91 4.43
CA ALA A 217 -9.40 13.60 3.55
C ALA A 217 -9.00 12.96 2.20
N LEU A 218 -7.72 13.03 1.81
CA LEU A 218 -7.20 12.44 0.57
C LEU A 218 -6.58 11.05 0.80
N CYS A 219 -6.09 10.78 2.02
CA CYS A 219 -5.30 9.59 2.36
C CYS A 219 -6.01 8.65 3.35
N GLY A 220 -6.94 9.17 4.16
CA GLY A 220 -7.68 8.40 5.17
C GLY A 220 -6.82 7.95 6.35
N GLY A 221 -5.67 8.60 6.57
CA GLY A 221 -4.69 8.20 7.58
C GLY A 221 -3.80 7.02 7.17
N GLY A 222 -3.95 6.45 5.98
CA GLY A 222 -3.17 5.29 5.55
C GLY A 222 -3.62 3.97 6.18
N SER A 223 -2.77 2.95 6.12
CA SER A 223 -3.08 1.58 6.50
C SER A 223 -3.10 1.39 8.02
N ARG A 224 -4.28 1.05 8.55
CA ARG A 224 -4.47 0.83 9.98
C ARG A 224 -3.84 -0.48 10.46
N VAL A 225 -3.98 -1.56 9.69
CA VAL A 225 -3.33 -2.84 9.97
C VAL A 225 -1.79 -2.72 9.95
N ARG A 226 -1.24 -1.82 9.13
CA ARG A 226 0.21 -1.55 9.13
C ARG A 226 0.65 -0.81 10.39
N ALA A 227 -0.14 0.17 10.84
CA ALA A 227 0.11 0.88 12.09
C ALA A 227 0.06 -0.08 13.29
N GLU A 228 -0.99 -0.91 13.36
CA GLU A 228 -1.15 -1.96 14.38
C GLU A 228 0.05 -2.92 14.38
N ALA A 229 0.48 -3.41 13.21
CA ALA A 229 1.55 -4.39 13.13
C ALA A 229 2.92 -3.90 13.63
N LEU A 230 3.21 -2.60 13.52
CA LEU A 230 4.47 -2.03 13.99
C LEU A 230 4.38 -1.51 15.43
N THR A 231 3.28 -0.86 15.79
CA THR A 231 3.16 -0.10 17.05
C THR A 231 2.33 -0.81 18.11
N GLY A 232 1.53 -1.81 17.72
CA GLY A 232 0.48 -2.37 18.57
C GLY A 232 -0.75 -1.45 18.72
N ASP A 233 -0.71 -0.23 18.18
CA ASP A 233 -1.82 0.73 18.22
C ASP A 233 -2.41 0.94 16.82
N LEU A 234 -3.69 0.61 16.70
CA LEU A 234 -4.45 0.76 15.46
C LEU A 234 -4.58 2.21 14.99
N TRP A 235 -4.57 3.13 15.94
CA TRP A 235 -4.84 4.55 15.74
C TRP A 235 -3.56 5.37 15.66
N ALA A 236 -2.38 4.74 15.77
CA ALA A 236 -1.11 5.38 15.51
C ALA A 236 -1.02 5.92 14.08
N ALA A 237 -0.07 6.84 13.86
CA ALA A 237 0.27 7.30 12.53
C ALA A 237 0.77 6.13 11.68
N ASP A 238 0.40 6.09 10.41
CA ASP A 238 0.88 5.05 9.51
C ASP A 238 2.39 5.23 9.24
N PRO A 239 3.25 4.28 9.67
CA PRO A 239 4.70 4.37 9.49
C PRO A 239 5.12 4.34 8.02
N GLY A 240 4.26 3.88 7.11
CA GLY A 240 4.50 3.94 5.66
C GLY A 240 4.38 5.35 5.08
N CYS A 241 3.88 6.34 5.82
CA CYS A 241 3.71 7.70 5.31
C CYS A 241 5.06 8.34 4.96
N HIS A 242 5.30 8.52 3.65
CA HIS A 242 6.55 9.09 3.16
C HIS A 242 6.55 10.64 3.10
N LEU A 243 5.43 11.30 3.45
CA LEU A 243 5.33 12.77 3.38
C LEU A 243 6.13 13.40 4.52
N THR A 244 6.66 14.60 4.30
CA THR A 244 7.32 15.38 5.37
C THR A 244 6.31 16.10 6.26
N ASP A 245 6.72 16.55 7.45
CA ASP A 245 5.82 17.29 8.35
C ASP A 245 5.35 18.60 7.71
N ALA A 246 6.26 19.29 7.01
CA ALA A 246 5.97 20.47 6.20
C ALA A 246 4.93 20.19 5.11
N GLU A 247 5.01 19.03 4.42
CA GLU A 247 3.99 18.63 3.44
C GLU A 247 2.64 18.32 4.12
N THR A 248 2.63 17.80 5.35
CA THR A 248 1.41 17.49 6.09
C THR A 248 0.79 18.67 6.84
N GLY A 249 1.51 19.80 6.94
CA GLY A 249 1.09 20.98 7.72
C GLY A 249 1.16 20.78 9.24
N VAL A 250 1.86 19.74 9.70
CA VAL A 250 2.05 19.47 11.13
C VAL A 250 3.32 20.18 11.58
N THR A 251 3.23 20.98 12.64
CA THR A 251 4.42 21.59 13.25
C THR A 251 5.13 20.54 14.10
N SER A 252 6.38 20.22 13.76
CA SER A 252 7.25 19.38 14.58
C SER A 252 7.45 20.08 15.94
N GLY A 253 6.75 19.66 17.00
CA GLY A 253 6.86 20.33 18.29
C GLY A 253 5.72 20.18 19.30
N ARG A 254 4.65 19.41 19.06
CA ARG A 254 3.70 19.03 20.12
C ARG A 254 3.32 17.56 19.97
N ASN A 255 3.73 16.77 20.96
CA ASN A 255 3.68 15.30 21.09
C ASN A 255 4.85 14.58 20.41
N GLY A 256 5.82 14.19 21.24
CA GLY A 256 7.11 13.66 20.86
C GLY A 256 7.05 12.25 20.32
N ASP A 257 6.91 12.14 19.00
CA ASP A 257 7.40 11.00 18.22
C ASP A 257 7.99 11.57 16.92
N ALA A 258 9.17 12.20 17.05
CA ALA A 258 10.04 12.35 15.90
C ALA A 258 10.48 10.93 15.51
N ILE A 259 9.86 10.36 14.47
CA ILE A 259 10.45 9.21 13.79
C ILE A 259 11.69 9.75 13.10
N GLU A 260 12.84 9.67 13.79
CA GLU A 260 14.14 9.97 13.23
C GLU A 260 14.35 9.16 11.94
N ASP A 261 15.08 9.75 10.99
CA ASP A 261 15.37 9.22 9.65
C ASP A 261 16.36 8.03 9.67
N ASP A 262 16.36 7.26 10.75
CA ASP A 262 17.08 6.00 10.83
C ASP A 262 16.10 4.91 10.38
N GLY A 263 16.35 4.34 9.20
CA GLY A 263 15.56 3.23 8.67
C GLY A 263 15.34 2.16 9.74
N LEU A 264 14.12 1.60 9.78
CA LEU A 264 13.68 0.57 10.72
C LEU A 264 14.84 -0.36 11.11
N ARG A 265 15.41 -0.16 12.30
CA ARG A 265 16.40 -1.09 12.84
C ARG A 265 15.68 -2.39 13.13
N ALA A 266 16.28 -3.51 12.72
CA ALA A 266 15.69 -4.84 12.85
C ALA A 266 15.33 -5.20 14.31
N ASP A 267 15.89 -4.49 15.29
CA ASP A 267 15.78 -4.78 16.72
C ASP A 267 14.54 -4.17 17.38
N ASP A 268 13.90 -3.15 16.79
CA ASP A 268 12.64 -2.58 17.33
C ASP A 268 11.41 -3.43 16.97
N ALA A 269 11.61 -4.48 16.16
CA ALA A 269 10.59 -5.43 15.71
C ALA A 269 10.58 -6.73 16.53
N ALA A 270 11.02 -6.71 17.79
CA ALA A 270 10.90 -7.87 18.68
C ALA A 270 9.41 -8.23 18.86
N PRO A 271 8.99 -9.46 18.50
CA PRO A 271 7.58 -9.84 18.54
C PRO A 271 7.09 -9.92 19.99
N ARG A 272 6.10 -9.09 20.35
CA ARG A 272 5.26 -9.40 21.51
C ARG A 272 4.36 -10.57 21.10
N GLU A 273 4.56 -11.72 21.74
CA GLU A 273 3.67 -12.86 21.63
C GLU A 273 2.25 -12.43 22.03
N CYS A 274 1.27 -12.62 21.16
CA CYS A 274 -0.11 -12.63 21.60
C CYS A 274 -0.26 -13.81 22.56
N ALA A 275 -0.51 -13.53 23.83
CA ALA A 275 -0.84 -14.54 24.82
C ALA A 275 -2.02 -15.37 24.29
N PRO A 276 -1.99 -16.71 24.40
CA PRO A 276 -3.14 -17.53 24.07
C PRO A 276 -4.30 -17.15 24.99
N ALA A 277 -5.47 -16.93 24.42
CA ALA A 277 -6.71 -16.91 25.19
C ALA A 277 -6.81 -18.28 25.89
N GLY A 278 -6.76 -18.27 27.22
CA GLY A 278 -6.95 -19.44 28.05
C GLY A 278 -8.37 -20.01 27.93
N PRO A 279 -8.58 -21.24 28.42
CA PRO A 279 -9.82 -22.01 28.24
C PRO A 279 -11.06 -21.33 28.83
#